data_AF-A0A7V8CVJ4-F1
#
_entry.id   AF-A0A7V8CVJ4-F1
#
_cell.length_a   1.000
_cell.length_b   1.000
_cell.length_c   1.000
_cell.angle_alpha   90.00
_cell.angle_beta   90.00
_cell.angle_gamma   90.00
#
_symmetry.space_group_name_H-M   'P 1'
#
loop_
_entity.id
_entity.type
_entity.pdbx_description
1 polymer ?
#
loop_
_entity_poly.entity_id
_entity_poly.type
_entity_poly.pdbx_seq_one_letter_code
_entity_poly.pdbx_strand_id
1 'polypeptide(L)'
;MDEWIDISEASRRIKRTDRQVRRYVEKGRIRSRRRGAYVEYHAGDVDTLAAELPQDERPRAEPQQLMTRGEMLGLVERLQQQLAEAAAREGYLRAQLEQRPELPDTQAVKDDLVQARAERDALQHQIDALQQGSRRAWILALAALAILAIVVILVLVLH
;
A
#
# COMPACT_ATOMS: atom_id res chain seq x y z
N MET A 1 -9.80 -28.64 -26.07
CA MET A 1 -8.93 -27.64 -26.70
C MET A 1 -7.76 -27.41 -25.76
N ASP A 2 -6.53 -27.52 -26.26
CA ASP A 2 -5.33 -27.30 -25.45
C ASP A 2 -5.09 -25.79 -25.33
N GLU A 3 -5.74 -25.16 -24.35
CA GLU A 3 -5.57 -23.75 -24.03
C GLU A 3 -4.26 -23.52 -23.27
N TRP A 4 -3.55 -22.45 -23.64
CA TRP A 4 -2.29 -22.04 -23.02
C TRP A 4 -2.45 -20.64 -22.45
N ILE A 5 -2.18 -20.48 -21.17
CA ILE A 5 -2.43 -19.27 -20.39
C ILE A 5 -1.12 -18.67 -19.86
N ASP A 6 -1.13 -17.37 -19.55
CA ASP A 6 0.04 -16.71 -18.97
C ASP A 6 0.21 -17.02 -17.46
N ILE A 7 1.33 -16.54 -16.88
CA ILE A 7 1.64 -16.76 -15.46
C ILE A 7 0.58 -16.15 -14.54
N SER A 8 0.04 -14.98 -14.91
CA SER A 8 -0.91 -14.22 -14.10
C SER A 8 -2.26 -14.94 -14.02
N GLU A 9 -2.72 -15.44 -15.15
CA GLU A 9 -3.94 -16.25 -15.26
C GLU A 9 -3.78 -17.58 -14.53
N ALA A 10 -2.66 -18.28 -14.72
CA ALA A 10 -2.38 -19.49 -13.97
C ALA A 10 -2.41 -19.22 -12.45
N SER A 11 -1.69 -18.19 -11.99
CA SER A 11 -1.61 -17.74 -10.59
C SER A 11 -3.00 -17.49 -9.98
N ARG A 12 -3.91 -16.86 -10.74
CA ARG A 12 -5.32 -16.65 -10.35
C ARG A 12 -6.06 -17.98 -10.20
N ARG A 13 -6.01 -18.87 -11.20
CA ARG A 13 -6.77 -20.13 -11.21
C ARG A 13 -6.39 -21.06 -10.05
N ILE A 14 -5.10 -21.26 -9.81
CA ILE A 14 -4.62 -22.12 -8.71
C ILE A 14 -4.69 -21.42 -7.35
N LYS A 15 -5.03 -20.13 -7.31
CA LYS A 15 -4.90 -19.27 -6.13
C LYS A 15 -3.55 -19.52 -5.47
N ARG A 16 -2.43 -19.34 -6.19
CA ARG A 16 -1.03 -19.42 -5.70
C ARG A 16 -0.22 -18.25 -6.24
N THR A 17 0.99 -17.99 -5.75
CA THR A 17 1.84 -16.91 -6.28
C THR A 17 2.57 -17.38 -7.53
N ASP A 18 3.01 -16.46 -8.39
CA ASP A 18 3.77 -16.76 -9.61
C ASP A 18 5.01 -17.62 -9.34
N ARG A 19 5.68 -17.39 -8.20
CA ARG A 19 6.81 -18.20 -7.75
C ARG A 19 6.40 -19.65 -7.46
N GLN A 20 5.24 -19.85 -6.86
CA GLN A 20 4.70 -21.19 -6.62
C GLN A 20 4.27 -21.86 -7.93
N VAL A 21 3.66 -21.14 -8.86
CA VAL A 21 3.32 -21.65 -10.21
C VAL A 21 4.58 -22.17 -10.91
N ARG A 22 5.66 -21.37 -10.94
CA ARG A 22 6.95 -21.80 -11.52
C ARG A 22 7.52 -23.03 -10.82
N ARG A 23 7.42 -23.11 -9.49
CA ARG A 23 7.85 -24.30 -8.74
C ARG A 23 7.04 -25.55 -9.11
N TYR A 24 5.75 -25.43 -9.44
CA TYR A 24 4.96 -26.58 -9.89
C TYR A 24 5.37 -27.07 -11.28
N VAL A 25 5.82 -26.16 -12.13
CA VAL A 25 6.40 -26.49 -13.44
C VAL A 25 7.74 -27.19 -13.28
N GLU A 26 8.63 -26.68 -12.41
CA GLU A 26 9.90 -27.33 -12.07
C GLU A 26 9.70 -28.76 -11.53
N LYS A 27 8.57 -29.00 -10.84
CA LYS A 27 8.18 -30.32 -10.32
C LYS A 27 7.44 -31.19 -11.34
N GLY A 28 7.24 -30.73 -12.58
CA GLY A 28 6.55 -31.46 -13.63
C GLY A 28 5.04 -31.60 -13.45
N ARG A 29 4.41 -30.83 -12.54
CA ARG A 29 2.95 -30.88 -12.31
C ARG A 29 2.15 -30.05 -13.31
N ILE A 30 2.79 -29.06 -13.94
CA ILE A 30 2.18 -28.21 -14.96
C ILE A 30 3.12 -28.18 -16.16
N ARG A 31 2.61 -28.48 -17.35
CA ARG A 31 3.37 -28.28 -18.59
C ARG A 31 3.49 -26.79 -18.89
N SER A 32 4.69 -26.37 -19.28
CA SER A 32 4.97 -25.02 -19.77
C SER A 32 5.60 -25.05 -21.15
N ARG A 33 5.35 -24.03 -21.96
CA ARG A 33 6.03 -23.81 -23.24
C ARG A 33 6.51 -22.38 -23.35
N ARG A 34 7.56 -22.16 -24.14
CA ARG A 34 8.04 -20.83 -24.47
C ARG A 34 7.43 -20.36 -25.79
N ARG A 35 6.87 -19.15 -25.80
CA ARG A 35 6.35 -18.47 -26.99
C ARG A 35 7.05 -17.12 -27.13
N GLY A 36 8.15 -17.11 -27.87
CA GLY A 36 9.04 -15.94 -27.98
C GLY A 36 9.67 -15.56 -26.64
N ALA A 37 9.36 -14.36 -26.16
CA ALA A 37 9.83 -13.85 -24.87
C ALA A 37 9.00 -14.34 -23.67
N TYR A 38 7.81 -14.89 -23.91
CA TYR A 38 6.86 -15.26 -22.87
C TYR A 38 6.86 -16.77 -22.59
N VAL A 39 6.49 -17.14 -21.37
CA VAL A 39 6.24 -18.53 -20.96
C VAL A 39 4.75 -18.68 -20.74
N GLU A 40 4.15 -19.66 -21.42
CA GLU A 40 2.74 -20.03 -21.29
C GLU A 40 2.63 -21.38 -20.57
N TYR A 41 1.52 -21.60 -19.88
CA TYR A 41 1.22 -22.78 -19.05
C TYR A 41 -0.02 -23.49 -19.57
N HIS A 42 -0.02 -24.81 -19.53
CA HIS A 42 -1.15 -25.61 -20.02
C HIS A 42 -2.35 -25.47 -19.07
N ALA A 43 -3.47 -24.94 -19.56
CA ALA A 43 -4.63 -24.61 -18.73
C ALA A 43 -5.22 -25.85 -18.04
N GLY A 44 -5.32 -26.98 -18.73
CA GLY A 44 -5.88 -28.21 -18.15
C GLY A 44 -5.04 -28.78 -17.00
N ASP A 45 -3.72 -28.59 -17.04
CA ASP A 45 -2.85 -29.06 -15.94
C ASP A 45 -2.99 -28.12 -14.74
N VAL A 46 -3.14 -26.81 -15.00
CA VAL A 46 -3.41 -25.79 -13.98
C VAL A 46 -4.74 -26.05 -13.28
N ASP A 47 -5.80 -26.36 -14.03
CA ASP A 47 -7.14 -26.62 -13.47
C ASP A 47 -7.16 -27.93 -12.67
N THR A 48 -6.48 -28.97 -13.16
CA THR A 48 -6.31 -30.24 -12.43
C THR A 48 -5.57 -29.99 -11.11
N LEU A 49 -4.48 -29.23 -11.15
CA LEU A 49 -3.72 -28.89 -9.97
C LEU A 49 -4.53 -28.03 -8.97
N ALA A 50 -5.38 -27.11 -9.48
CA ALA A 50 -6.25 -26.30 -8.64
C ALA A 50 -7.26 -27.14 -7.86
N ALA A 51 -7.76 -28.23 -8.45
CA ALA A 51 -8.66 -29.17 -7.78
C ALA A 51 -7.97 -30.01 -6.69
N GLU A 52 -6.67 -30.30 -6.84
CA GLU A 52 -5.90 -31.10 -5.88
C GLU A 52 -5.37 -30.30 -4.68
N LEU A 53 -5.22 -28.98 -4.84
CA LEU A 53 -4.64 -28.14 -3.78
C LEU A 53 -5.71 -27.78 -2.73
N PRO A 54 -5.36 -27.84 -1.43
CA PRO A 54 -6.25 -27.31 -0.39
C PRO A 54 -6.48 -25.82 -0.64
N GLN A 55 -7.73 -25.37 -0.51
CA GLN A 55 -8.05 -23.95 -0.64
C GLN A 55 -7.26 -23.17 0.41
N ASP A 56 -6.46 -22.22 -0.08
CA ASP A 56 -5.75 -21.29 0.79
C ASP A 56 -6.64 -20.05 0.92
N GLU A 57 -7.35 -19.95 2.03
CA GLU A 57 -8.28 -18.87 2.35
C GLU A 57 -7.57 -17.62 2.87
N ARG A 58 -6.24 -17.65 2.98
CA ARG A 58 -5.49 -16.50 3.51
C ARG A 58 -5.69 -15.29 2.58
N PRO A 59 -6.06 -14.12 3.15
CA PRO A 59 -6.16 -12.89 2.37
C PRO A 59 -4.79 -12.59 1.77
N ARG A 60 -4.73 -12.48 0.45
CA ARG A 60 -3.52 -12.01 -0.23
C ARG A 60 -3.42 -10.51 -0.03
N ALA A 61 -2.21 -10.05 0.24
CA ALA A 61 -1.91 -8.64 0.09
C ALA A 61 -2.22 -8.26 -1.36
N GLU A 62 -3.18 -7.35 -1.54
CA GLU A 62 -3.42 -6.67 -2.81
C GLU A 62 -2.08 -6.11 -3.32
N PRO A 63 -1.81 -6.18 -4.63
CA PRO A 63 -0.62 -5.57 -5.20
C PRO A 63 -0.59 -4.10 -4.77
N GLN A 64 0.43 -3.71 -4.01
CA GLN A 64 0.60 -2.33 -3.56
C GLN A 64 0.67 -1.44 -4.81
N GLN A 65 -0.41 -0.71 -5.09
CA GLN A 65 -0.40 0.35 -6.08
C GLN A 65 0.59 1.42 -5.59
N LEU A 66 1.77 1.42 -6.21
CA LEU A 66 2.78 2.45 -5.99
C LEU A 66 2.23 3.76 -6.57
N MET A 67 1.65 4.60 -5.72
CA MET A 67 1.25 5.95 -6.11
C MET A 67 2.47 6.71 -6.63
N THR A 68 2.31 7.40 -7.75
CA THR A 68 3.38 8.24 -8.30
C THR A 68 3.61 9.45 -7.40
N ARG A 69 4.80 10.06 -7.49
CA ARG A 69 5.18 11.22 -6.65
C ARG A 69 4.22 12.40 -6.80
N GLY A 70 3.67 12.61 -8.00
CA GLY A 70 2.69 13.66 -8.27
C GLY A 70 1.35 13.40 -7.59
N GLU A 71 0.87 12.16 -7.62
CA GLU A 71 -0.36 11.75 -6.95
C GLU A 71 -0.25 11.85 -5.42
N MET A 72 0.93 11.55 -4.88
CA MET A 72 1.23 11.72 -3.45
C MET A 72 1.15 13.19 -3.02
N LEU A 73 1.74 14.11 -3.79
CA LEU A 73 1.70 15.55 -3.49
C LEU A 73 0.26 16.09 -3.55
N GLY A 74 -0.49 15.75 -4.61
CA GLY A 74 -1.89 16.17 -4.75
C GLY A 74 -2.82 15.54 -3.70
N LEU A 75 -2.46 14.39 -3.13
CA LEU A 75 -3.17 13.83 -1.97
C LEU A 75 -2.86 14.62 -0.70
N VAL A 76 -1.59 14.95 -0.45
CA VAL A 76 -1.17 15.74 0.73
C VAL A 76 -1.82 17.13 0.72
N GLU A 77 -1.86 17.81 -0.42
CA GLU A 77 -2.52 19.12 -0.54
C GLU A 77 -4.01 19.05 -0.21
N ARG A 78 -4.72 18.02 -0.72
CA ARG A 78 -6.13 17.80 -0.39
C ARG A 78 -6.34 17.52 1.10
N LEU A 79 -5.48 16.71 1.71
CA LEU A 79 -5.56 16.42 3.16
C LEU A 79 -5.30 17.69 3.99
N GLN A 80 -4.37 18.54 3.56
CA GLN A 80 -4.12 19.83 4.23
C GLN A 80 -5.31 20.78 4.12
N GLN A 81 -5.98 20.84 2.96
CA GLN A 81 -7.21 21.62 2.80
C GLN A 81 -8.33 21.10 3.71
N GLN A 82 -8.54 19.78 3.75
CA GLN A 82 -9.52 19.16 4.64
C GLN A 82 -9.23 19.44 6.12
N LEU A 83 -7.96 19.39 6.51
CA LEU A 83 -7.55 19.71 7.88
C LEU A 83 -7.82 21.18 8.24
N ALA A 84 -7.55 22.11 7.32
CA ALA A 84 -7.86 23.53 7.54
C ALA A 84 -9.37 23.77 7.68
N GLU A 85 -10.19 23.11 6.86
CA GLU A 85 -11.66 23.19 6.96
C GLU A 85 -12.20 22.59 8.26
N ALA A 86 -11.65 21.46 8.70
CA ALA A 86 -12.04 20.82 9.96
C ALA A 86 -11.66 21.71 11.16
N ALA A 87 -10.48 22.31 11.16
CA ALA A 87 -10.04 23.24 12.19
C ALA A 87 -10.93 24.50 12.25
N ALA A 88 -11.33 25.04 11.09
CA ALA A 88 -12.25 26.16 11.02
C ALA A 88 -13.64 25.81 11.59
N ARG A 89 -14.16 24.62 11.29
CA ARG A 89 -15.41 24.09 11.86
C ARG A 89 -15.32 23.91 13.38
N GLU A 90 -14.23 23.34 13.89
CA GLU A 90 -14.00 23.21 15.33
C GLU A 90 -14.01 24.59 16.02
N GLY A 91 -13.32 25.58 15.45
CA GLY A 91 -13.30 26.95 15.97
C GLY A 91 -14.70 27.59 16.00
N TYR A 92 -15.49 27.39 14.95
CA TYR A 92 -16.86 27.89 14.87
C TYR A 92 -17.78 27.26 15.93
N LEU A 93 -17.77 25.92 16.06
CA LEU A 93 -18.57 25.20 17.05
C LEU A 93 -18.18 25.59 18.48
N ARG A 94 -16.88 25.76 18.73
CA ARG A 94 -16.35 26.20 20.03
C ARG A 94 -16.83 27.61 20.39
N ALA A 95 -16.79 28.55 19.43
CA ALA A 95 -17.31 29.90 19.63
C ALA A 95 -18.82 29.91 19.89
N GLN A 96 -19.59 29.04 19.22
CA GLN A 96 -21.03 28.88 19.49
C GLN A 96 -21.31 28.39 20.92
N LEU A 97 -20.53 27.41 21.41
CA LEU A 97 -20.66 26.90 22.77
C LEU A 97 -20.30 27.96 23.82
N GLU A 98 -19.26 28.77 23.58
CA GLU A 98 -18.88 29.86 24.47
C GLU A 98 -19.95 30.96 24.56
N GLN A 99 -20.72 31.19 23.49
CA GLN A 99 -21.78 32.19 23.45
C GLN A 99 -23.13 31.72 24.03
N ARG A 100 -23.37 30.40 24.16
CA ARG A 100 -24.63 29.84 24.67
C ARG A 100 -24.38 28.77 25.74
N PRO A 101 -24.13 29.17 26.99
CA PRO A 101 -23.78 28.21 28.04
C PRO A 101 -24.91 27.28 28.48
N GLU A 102 -26.20 27.58 28.23
CA GLU A 102 -27.31 26.84 28.87
C GLU A 102 -28.55 26.66 27.96
N LEU A 103 -28.49 25.74 27.00
CA LEU A 103 -29.69 25.20 26.33
C LEU A 103 -29.53 23.67 26.15
N PRO A 104 -30.63 22.88 26.12
CA PRO A 104 -30.59 21.42 26.00
C PRO A 104 -29.88 20.89 24.73
N ASP A 105 -29.72 21.72 23.69
CA ASP A 105 -28.92 21.40 22.47
C ASP A 105 -27.39 21.43 22.69
N THR A 106 -26.91 21.82 23.87
CA THR A 106 -25.46 21.85 24.17
C THR A 106 -24.80 20.48 24.12
N GLN A 107 -25.56 19.39 24.30
CA GLN A 107 -25.02 18.05 24.21
C GLN A 107 -24.72 17.65 22.77
N ALA A 108 -25.62 17.96 21.83
CA ALA A 108 -25.41 17.69 20.40
C ALA A 108 -24.19 18.44 19.86
N VAL A 109 -24.04 19.72 20.22
CA VAL A 109 -22.87 20.52 19.78
C VAL A 109 -21.57 20.02 20.42
N LYS A 110 -21.60 19.48 21.64
CA LYS A 110 -20.43 18.83 22.25
C LYS A 110 -20.06 17.54 21.53
N ASP A 111 -21.05 16.73 21.17
CA ASP A 111 -20.85 15.47 20.44
C ASP A 111 -20.24 15.75 19.05
N ASP A 112 -20.77 16.76 18.34
CA ASP A 112 -20.22 17.22 17.05
C ASP A 112 -18.77 17.72 17.19
N LEU A 113 -18.43 18.38 18.30
CA LEU A 113 -17.08 18.87 18.56
C LEU A 113 -16.11 17.71 18.85
N VAL A 114 -16.56 16.69 19.59
CA VAL A 114 -15.77 15.46 19.82
C VAL A 114 -15.50 14.73 18.50
N GLN A 115 -16.52 14.61 17.65
CA GLN A 115 -16.38 13.99 16.33
C GLN A 115 -15.41 14.78 15.44
N ALA A 116 -15.54 16.10 15.35
CA ALA A 116 -14.65 16.94 14.56
C ALA A 116 -13.18 16.86 15.02
N ARG A 117 -12.94 16.75 16.33
CA ARG A 117 -11.59 16.51 16.87
C ARG A 117 -11.03 15.16 16.48
N ALA A 118 -11.84 14.11 16.54
CA ALA A 118 -11.42 12.77 16.14
C ALA A 118 -11.07 12.72 14.63
N GLU A 119 -11.85 13.40 13.79
CA GLU A 119 -11.55 13.51 12.35
C GLU A 119 -10.24 14.27 12.10
N ARG A 120 -10.01 15.39 12.78
CA ARG A 120 -8.75 16.14 12.71
C ARG A 120 -7.56 15.27 13.10
N ASP A 121 -7.65 14.57 14.22
CA ASP A 121 -6.54 13.75 14.74
C ASP A 121 -6.25 12.56 13.81
N ALA A 122 -7.28 11.95 13.22
CA ALA A 122 -7.12 10.90 12.23
C ALA A 122 -6.42 11.41 10.96
N LEU A 123 -6.79 12.58 10.46
CA LEU A 123 -6.14 13.21 9.30
C LEU A 123 -4.68 13.59 9.60
N GLN A 124 -4.41 14.11 10.80
CA GLN A 124 -3.05 14.44 11.22
C GLN A 124 -2.17 13.19 11.27
N HIS A 125 -2.67 12.09 11.81
CA HIS A 125 -1.94 10.81 11.83
C HIS A 125 -1.64 10.28 10.43
N GLN A 126 -2.56 10.44 9.47
CA GLN A 126 -2.32 10.05 8.08
C GLN A 126 -1.22 10.89 7.43
N ILE A 127 -1.22 12.20 7.66
CA ILE A 127 -0.17 13.11 7.17
C ILE A 127 1.18 12.71 7.77
N ASP A 128 1.23 12.48 9.08
CA ASP A 128 2.46 12.11 9.78
C ASP A 128 3.00 10.76 9.30
N ALA A 129 2.13 9.77 9.06
CA ALA A 129 2.52 8.48 8.51
C ALA A 129 3.14 8.59 7.11
N LEU A 130 2.53 9.41 6.24
CA LEU A 130 3.04 9.67 4.89
C LEU A 130 4.37 10.44 4.92
N GLN A 131 4.52 11.42 5.82
CA GLN A 131 5.76 12.18 5.97
C GLN A 131 6.90 11.35 6.58
N GLN A 132 6.62 10.51 7.58
CA GLN A 132 7.62 9.66 8.21
C GLN A 132 8.15 8.57 7.26
N GLY A 133 7.30 8.01 6.40
CA GLY A 133 7.73 7.07 5.36
C GLY A 133 8.79 7.68 4.43
N SER A 134 8.59 8.93 4.02
CA SER A 134 9.54 9.68 3.18
C SER A 134 10.85 9.99 3.91
N ARG A 135 10.79 10.44 5.18
CA ARG A 135 12.00 10.76 5.96
C ARG A 135 12.90 9.54 6.22
N ARG A 136 12.31 8.39 6.56
CA ARG A 136 13.08 7.14 6.77
C ARG A 136 13.78 6.67 5.50
N ALA A 137 13.13 6.79 4.35
CA ALA A 137 13.73 6.45 3.06
C ALA A 137 14.94 7.34 2.73
N TRP A 138 14.85 8.65 2.99
CA TRP A 138 15.97 9.58 2.78
C TRP A 138 17.16 9.33 3.71
N ILE A 139 16.91 9.01 4.99
CA ILE A 139 17.96 8.68 5.95
C ILE A 139 18.72 7.42 5.53
N LEU A 140 17.99 6.37 5.10
CA LEU A 140 18.62 5.13 4.60
C LEU A 140 19.42 5.37 3.31
N ALA A 141 18.92 6.21 2.40
CA ALA A 141 19.63 6.57 1.18
C ALA A 141 20.95 7.31 1.50
N LEU A 142 20.93 8.28 2.42
CA LEU A 142 22.14 8.98 2.86
C LEU A 142 23.15 8.04 3.54
N ALA A 143 22.68 7.12 4.38
CA ALA A 143 23.55 6.13 5.01
C ALA A 143 24.21 5.20 3.98
N ALA A 144 23.47 4.73 2.98
CA ALA A 144 24.02 3.92 1.90
C ALA A 144 25.07 4.68 1.08
N LEU A 145 24.83 5.97 0.80
CA LEU A 145 25.75 6.83 0.07
C LEU A 145 27.04 7.09 0.87
N ALA A 146 26.93 7.30 2.17
CA ALA A 146 28.08 7.45 3.06
C ALA A 146 28.93 6.17 3.13
N ILE A 147 28.30 5.00 3.23
CA ILE A 147 29.00 3.70 3.19
C ILE A 147 29.73 3.53 1.85
N LEU A 148 29.06 3.86 0.74
CA LEU A 148 29.65 3.77 -0.59
C LEU A 148 30.89 4.69 -0.73
N ALA A 149 30.80 5.91 -0.23
CA ALA A 149 31.92 6.86 -0.21
C ALA A 149 33.10 6.33 0.60
N ILE A 150 32.85 5.73 1.77
CA ILE A 150 33.90 5.11 2.59
C ILE A 150 34.59 3.98 1.83
N VAL A 151 33.83 3.10 1.17
CA VAL A 151 34.38 1.98 0.38
C VAL A 151 35.26 2.50 -0.76
N VAL A 152 34.80 3.54 -1.48
CA VAL A 152 35.57 4.15 -2.58
C VAL A 152 36.89 4.72 -2.08
N ILE A 153 36.88 5.44 -0.96
CA ILE A 153 38.11 5.98 -0.34
C ILE A 153 39.07 4.85 0.04
N LEU A 154 38.55 3.77 0.64
CA LEU A 154 39.36 2.63 1.08
C LEU A 154 40.04 1.91 -0.09
N VAL A 155 39.34 1.76 -1.21
CA VAL A 155 39.90 1.18 -2.45
C VAL A 155 40.99 2.07 -3.04
N LEU A 156 40.79 3.39 -3.03
CA LEU A 156 41.75 4.39 -3.54
C LEU A 156 43.03 4.48 -2.72
N VAL A 157 42.96 4.21 -1.41
CA VAL A 157 44.14 4.22 -0.52
C VAL A 157 44.93 2.91 -0.62
N LEU A 158 44.28 1.80 -0.99
CA LEU A 158 44.93 0.48 -1.10
C LEU A 158 45.59 0.20 -2.46
N HIS A 159 45.35 1.04 -3.47
CA HIS A 159 45.98 0.94 -4.80
C HIS A 159 47.02 2.05 -4.98
#